data_AF-A0A087S9U8-F1
#
_entry.id   AF-A0A087S9U8-F1
#
_cell.length_a   1.000
_cell.length_b   1.000
_cell.length_c   1.000
_cell.angle_alpha   90.00
_cell.angle_beta   90.00
_cell.angle_gamma   90.00
#
_symmetry.space_group_name_H-M   'P 1'
#
loop_
_entity.id
_entity.type
_entity.pdbx_description
1 polymer ?
#
loop_
_entity_poly.entity_id
_entity_poly.type
_entity_poly.pdbx_seq_one_letter_code
_entity_poly.pdbx_strand_id
1 'polypeptide(L)'
;RKEVLDLTKGFRGSSSKLYRTAQQRTIKALTNSYKDRKIKKREFVKIWVSRINAAVRLSGLNYSNFQNQLKTSKILLNRKICSQIALQDKESFDKLLDFIKI
;
A
#
# COMPACT_ATOMS: atom_id res chain seq x y z
N ARG A 1 -33.80 5.60 -8.93
CA ARG A 1 -34.06 4.19 -8.52
C ARG A 1 -33.19 3.18 -9.29
N LYS A 2 -33.20 3.19 -10.63
CA LYS A 2 -32.41 2.25 -11.46
C LYS A 2 -30.91 2.31 -11.17
N GLU A 3 -30.33 3.51 -11.13
CA GLU A 3 -28.90 3.74 -10.83
C GLU A 3 -28.45 3.16 -9.48
N VAL A 4 -29.27 3.30 -8.45
CA VAL A 4 -28.98 2.76 -7.11
C VAL A 4 -28.96 1.23 -7.15
N LEU A 5 -29.89 0.61 -7.88
CA LEU A 5 -29.91 -0.84 -8.06
C LEU A 5 -28.75 -1.31 -8.96
N ASP A 6 -28.31 -0.49 -9.91
CA ASP A 6 -27.13 -0.78 -10.72
C ASP A 6 -25.85 -0.81 -9.87
N LEU A 7 -25.69 0.13 -8.93
CA LEU A 7 -24.58 0.15 -7.98
C LEU A 7 -24.62 -1.02 -6.99
N THR A 8 -25.80 -1.55 -6.65
CA THR A 8 -25.96 -2.63 -5.66
C THR A 8 -26.12 -4.02 -6.28
N LYS A 9 -25.87 -4.21 -7.58
CA LYS A 9 -26.00 -5.51 -8.28
C LYS A 9 -25.30 -6.68 -7.57
N GLY A 10 -24.12 -6.44 -6.99
CA GLY A 10 -23.34 -7.45 -6.26
C GLY A 10 -23.71 -7.62 -4.78
N PHE A 11 -24.68 -6.88 -4.26
CA PHE A 11 -25.03 -6.94 -2.83
C PHE A 11 -25.88 -8.15 -2.50
N ARG A 12 -25.65 -8.71 -1.30
CA ARG A 12 -26.33 -9.92 -0.84
C ARG A 12 -27.79 -9.66 -0.47
N GLY A 13 -28.68 -10.55 -0.89
CA GLY A 13 -30.07 -10.62 -0.45
C GLY A 13 -30.91 -9.41 -0.86
N SER A 14 -31.71 -8.88 0.06
CA SER A 14 -32.64 -7.76 -0.20
C SER A 14 -31.95 -6.44 -0.57
N SER A 15 -30.65 -6.31 -0.33
CA SER A 15 -29.87 -5.10 -0.60
C SER A 15 -29.61 -4.85 -2.09
N SER A 16 -29.82 -5.84 -2.95
CA SER A 16 -29.75 -5.73 -4.42
C SER A 16 -31.12 -5.65 -5.10
N LYS A 17 -32.21 -5.93 -4.38
CA LYS A 17 -33.57 -6.01 -4.92
C LYS A 17 -34.47 -4.87 -4.44
N LEU A 18 -34.47 -4.59 -3.13
CA LEU A 18 -35.34 -3.59 -2.52
C LEU A 18 -34.67 -2.21 -2.50
N TYR A 19 -35.32 -1.20 -3.08
CA TYR A 19 -34.74 0.14 -3.21
C TYR A 19 -34.36 0.78 -1.86
N ARG A 20 -35.22 0.68 -0.84
CA ARG A 20 -34.97 1.30 0.47
C ARG A 20 -33.73 0.71 1.15
N THR A 21 -33.59 -0.61 1.13
CA THR A 21 -32.43 -1.32 1.69
C THR A 21 -31.17 -1.06 0.85
N ALA A 22 -31.30 -1.08 -0.47
CA ALA A 22 -30.21 -0.76 -1.39
C ALA A 22 -29.65 0.64 -1.12
N GLN A 23 -30.52 1.66 -1.04
CA GLN A 23 -30.11 3.05 -0.80
C GLN A 23 -29.29 3.21 0.50
N GLN A 24 -29.73 2.59 1.59
CA GLN A 24 -29.01 2.62 2.86
C GLN A 24 -27.61 1.99 2.75
N ARG A 25 -27.49 0.88 2.00
CA ARG A 25 -26.22 0.20 1.77
C ARG A 25 -25.31 0.99 0.84
N THR A 26 -25.85 1.61 -0.21
CA THR A 26 -25.10 2.44 -1.15
C THR A 26 -24.46 3.62 -0.44
N ILE A 27 -25.18 4.32 0.44
CA ILE A 27 -24.63 5.45 1.21
C ILE A 27 -23.46 4.98 2.09
N LYS A 28 -23.59 3.83 2.76
CA LYS A 28 -22.48 3.24 3.55
C LYS A 28 -21.30 2.82 2.67
N ALA A 29 -21.55 2.22 1.51
CA ALA A 29 -20.50 1.80 0.60
C ALA A 29 -19.72 3.01 0.04
N LEU A 30 -20.40 4.09 -0.32
CA LEU A 30 -19.78 5.31 -0.83
C LEU A 30 -18.94 6.03 0.23
N THR A 31 -19.44 6.11 1.46
CA THR A 31 -18.69 6.70 2.58
C THR A 31 -17.45 5.88 2.93
N ASN A 32 -17.54 4.55 2.91
CA ASN A 32 -16.39 3.67 3.07
C ASN A 32 -15.40 3.85 1.91
N SER A 33 -15.85 3.82 0.65
CA SER A 33 -15.01 4.05 -0.52
C SER A 33 -14.22 5.35 -0.44
N TYR A 34 -14.84 6.44 0.00
CA TYR A 34 -14.15 7.71 0.22
C TYR A 34 -13.02 7.59 1.27
N LYS A 35 -13.30 6.95 2.41
CA LYS A 35 -12.30 6.71 3.47
C LYS A 35 -11.18 5.79 2.99
N ASP A 36 -11.53 4.71 2.30
CA ASP A 36 -10.63 3.66 1.83
C ASP A 36 -9.64 4.17 0.79
N ARG A 37 -10.00 5.16 -0.03
CA ARG A 37 -9.03 5.83 -0.93
C ARG A 37 -7.85 6.44 -0.18
N LYS A 38 -8.06 6.98 1.02
CA LYS A 38 -7.00 7.52 1.89
C LYS A 38 -6.25 6.40 2.60
N ILE A 39 -6.97 5.37 3.08
CA ILE A 39 -6.38 4.21 3.77
C ILE A 39 -5.48 3.40 2.83
N LYS A 40 -5.90 3.16 1.59
CA LYS A 40 -5.14 2.44 0.56
C LYS A 40 -3.72 3.00 0.39
N LYS A 41 -3.56 4.33 0.42
CA LYS A 41 -2.24 4.98 0.36
C LYS A 41 -1.37 4.61 1.58
N ARG A 42 -1.95 4.55 2.78
CA ARG A 42 -1.25 4.15 4.01
C ARG A 42 -0.90 2.66 4.01
N GLU A 43 -1.81 1.81 3.56
CA GLU A 43 -1.59 0.36 3.44
C GLU A 43 -0.42 0.04 2.50
N PHE A 44 -0.32 0.71 1.35
CA PHE A 44 0.84 0.52 0.47
C PHE A 44 2.15 0.94 1.12
N VAL A 45 2.17 2.06 1.87
CA VAL A 45 3.37 2.48 2.58
C VAL A 45 3.78 1.45 3.62
N LYS A 46 2.83 0.87 4.38
CA LYS A 46 3.11 -0.22 5.34
C LYS A 46 3.74 -1.43 4.64
N ILE A 47 3.18 -1.84 3.50
CA ILE A 47 3.69 -2.98 2.72
C ILE A 47 5.11 -2.72 2.23
N TRP A 48 5.39 -1.52 1.70
CA TRP A 48 6.74 -1.18 1.23
C TRP A 48 7.76 -1.18 2.37
N VAL A 49 7.40 -0.61 3.53
CA VAL A 49 8.26 -0.63 4.72
C VAL A 49 8.52 -2.06 5.19
N SER A 50 7.48 -2.90 5.25
CA SER A 50 7.61 -4.31 5.65
C SER A 50 8.55 -5.09 4.71
N ARG A 51 8.40 -4.90 3.39
CA ARG A 51 9.26 -5.53 2.38
C ARG A 51 10.71 -5.09 2.48
N ILE A 52 10.95 -3.77 2.58
CA ILE A 52 12.30 -3.23 2.73
C ILE A 52 12.92 -3.73 4.04
N ASN A 53 12.17 -3.71 5.14
CA ASN A 53 12.66 -4.20 6.43
C ASN A 53 13.09 -5.67 6.35
N ALA A 54 12.30 -6.53 5.70
CA ALA A 54 12.68 -7.92 5.49
C ALA A 54 13.98 -8.07 4.67
N ALA A 55 14.13 -7.31 3.59
CA ALA A 55 15.33 -7.37 2.75
C ALA A 55 16.58 -6.84 3.48
N VAL A 56 16.47 -5.69 4.15
CA VAL A 56 17.58 -5.05 4.88
C VAL A 56 18.03 -5.89 6.07
N ARG A 57 17.10 -6.60 6.73
CA ARG A 57 17.40 -7.53 7.84
C ARG A 57 18.33 -8.68 7.42
N LEU A 58 18.22 -9.18 6.19
CA LEU A 58 19.10 -10.23 5.69
C LEU A 58 20.57 -9.77 5.63
N SER A 59 20.78 -8.48 5.41
CA SER A 59 22.10 -7.85 5.35
C SER A 59 22.61 -7.33 6.71
N GLY A 60 21.92 -7.65 7.81
CA GLY A 60 22.28 -7.25 9.18
C GLY A 60 21.94 -5.81 9.56
N LEU A 61 21.23 -5.08 8.70
CA LEU A 61 20.81 -3.70 8.96
C LEU A 61 19.35 -3.66 9.44
N ASN A 62 18.95 -2.53 10.01
CA ASN A 62 17.55 -2.25 10.35
C ASN A 62 16.96 -1.18 9.41
N TYR A 63 15.63 -1.15 9.27
CA TYR A 63 14.96 -0.19 8.38
C TYR A 63 15.24 1.28 8.74
N SER A 64 15.33 1.62 10.03
CA SER A 64 15.55 2.99 10.49
C SER A 64 16.94 3.51 10.08
N ASN A 65 17.97 2.69 10.29
CA ASN A 65 19.35 2.95 9.91
C ASN A 65 19.44 3.05 8.39
N PHE A 66 18.85 2.11 7.64
CA PHE A 66 18.81 2.18 6.17
C PHE A 66 18.19 3.49 5.67
N GLN A 67 17.05 3.90 6.24
CA GLN A 67 16.40 5.14 5.84
C GLN A 67 17.21 6.38 6.25
N ASN A 68 17.92 6.34 7.38
CA ASN A 68 18.82 7.41 7.79
C ASN A 68 20.01 7.52 6.84
N GLN A 69 20.69 6.41 6.55
CA GLN A 69 21.85 6.39 5.66
C GLN A 69 21.49 6.79 4.22
N LEU A 70 20.30 6.43 3.71
CA LEU A 70 19.79 6.93 2.42
C LEU A 70 19.70 8.46 2.38
N LYS A 71 19.28 9.09 3.49
CA LYS A 71 19.23 10.56 3.58
C LYS A 71 20.63 11.17 3.66
N THR A 72 21.50 10.60 4.47
CA THR A 72 22.89 11.06 4.63
C THR A 72 23.68 10.97 3.31
N SER A 73 23.49 9.89 2.56
CA SER A 73 24.07 9.68 1.23
C SER A 73 23.40 10.49 0.11
N LYS A 74 22.41 11.33 0.43
CA LYS A 74 21.64 12.18 -0.51
C LYS A 74 20.95 11.39 -1.63
N ILE A 75 20.65 10.11 -1.41
CA ILE A 75 19.93 9.27 -2.37
C ILE A 75 18.42 9.52 -2.23
N LEU A 76 17.83 10.17 -3.24
CA LEU A 76 16.40 10.55 -3.27
C LEU A 76 15.50 9.41 -3.76
N LEU A 77 15.70 8.18 -3.28
CA LEU A 77 14.88 7.04 -3.69
C LEU A 77 13.57 6.93 -2.89
N ASN A 78 12.49 6.71 -3.63
CA ASN A 78 11.17 6.46 -3.06
C ASN A 78 11.03 5.03 -2.53
N ARG A 79 10.35 4.86 -1.40
CA ARG A 79 10.07 3.54 -0.78
C ARG A 79 9.41 2.54 -1.74
N LYS A 80 8.53 3.01 -2.62
CA LYS A 80 7.91 2.18 -3.66
C LYS A 80 8.98 1.51 -4.52
N ILE A 81 9.92 2.31 -5.04
CA ILE A 81 10.99 1.85 -5.93
C ILE A 81 11.95 0.95 -5.15
N CYS A 82 12.38 1.34 -3.94
CA CYS A 82 13.25 0.49 -3.11
C CYS A 82 12.61 -0.89 -2.83
N SER A 83 11.31 -0.91 -2.51
CA SER A 83 10.60 -2.17 -2.26
C SER A 83 10.46 -3.06 -3.50
N GLN A 84 10.46 -2.45 -4.68
CA GLN A 84 10.37 -3.17 -5.95
C GLN A 84 11.73 -3.72 -6.35
N ILE A 85 12.80 -2.93 -6.23
CA ILE A 85 14.18 -3.37 -6.47
C ILE A 85 14.50 -4.54 -5.54
N ALA A 86 14.22 -4.42 -4.24
CA ALA A 86 14.44 -5.48 -3.26
C ALA A 86 13.72 -6.81 -3.59
N LEU A 87 12.65 -6.78 -4.40
CA LEU A 87 11.93 -7.98 -4.82
C LEU A 87 12.38 -8.53 -6.17
N GLN A 88 12.63 -7.65 -7.16
CA GLN A 88 12.92 -8.04 -8.54
C GLN A 88 14.40 -8.27 -8.79
N ASP A 89 15.26 -7.46 -8.19
CA ASP A 89 16.70 -7.47 -8.44
C ASP A 89 17.47 -7.34 -7.12
N LYS A 90 17.79 -8.50 -6.56
CA LYS A 90 18.54 -8.59 -5.30
C LYS A 90 19.97 -8.10 -5.45
N GLU A 91 20.62 -8.37 -6.57
CA GLU A 91 22.02 -7.98 -6.80
C GLU A 91 22.19 -6.46 -6.80
N SER A 92 21.27 -5.75 -7.48
CA SER A 92 21.25 -4.28 -7.45
C SER A 92 20.92 -3.74 -6.06
N PHE A 93 20.06 -4.42 -5.29
CA PHE A 93 19.74 -4.02 -3.92
C PHE A 93 20.94 -4.20 -2.98
N ASP A 94 21.69 -5.29 -3.12
CA ASP A 94 22.87 -5.56 -2.30
C ASP A 94 23.99 -4.54 -2.58
N LYS A 95 24.24 -4.21 -3.86
CA LYS A 95 25.15 -3.11 -4.23
C LYS A 95 24.74 -1.77 -3.64
N LEU A 96 23.43 -1.50 -3.60
CA LEU A 96 22.90 -0.30 -2.98
C LEU A 96 23.12 -0.31 -1.46
N LEU A 97 22.96 -1.45 -0.79
CA LEU A 97 23.26 -1.58 0.63
C LEU A 97 24.76 -1.38 0.92
N ASP A 98 25.64 -1.91 0.08
CA ASP A 98 27.08 -1.74 0.25
C ASP A 98 27.51 -0.28 0.08
N PHE A 99 26.93 0.44 -0.89
CA PHE A 99 27.17 1.87 -1.07
C PHE A 99 26.73 2.71 0.15
N ILE A 100 25.71 2.24 0.87
CA ILE A 100 25.10 2.92 2.01
C ILE A 100 25.80 2.54 3.33
N LYS A 101 26.45 1.37 3.40
CA LYS A 101 27.09 0.78 4.60
C LYS A 101 28.38 1.46 5.07
N ILE A 102 28.75 2.61 4.52
CA ILE A 102 29.90 3.41 4.97
C ILE A 102 29.72 3.80 6.44
#